data_AF-A0A7J9ZTX4-F1
#
_entry.id   AF-A0A7J9ZTX4-F1
#
_cell.length_a   1.000
_cell.length_b   1.000
_cell.length_c   1.000
_cell.angle_alpha   90.00
_cell.angle_beta   90.00
_cell.angle_gamma   90.00
#
_symmetry.space_group_name_H-M   'P 1'
#
loop_
_entity.id
_entity.type
_entity.pdbx_description
1 polymer ?
#
loop_
_entity_poly.entity_id
_entity_poly.type
_entity_poly.pdbx_seq_one_letter_code
_entity_poly.pdbx_strand_id
1 'polypeptide(L)'
;MVTEGVLSRSGRGRRPVVQPWLTLLARLGLAGVLGFAGIAKLAAPALAVRAVAAYELLPASLTTFVGYALPALEIALALLLVAGLATRFVAIVSGLLMVVFIAGIASAWARGLTIDCGCFGGGGTVAASETRYPQEILRDLGYLALAAFIVIWPRGRFALDSTLGLYSAPVAGPDEAGTAAEDGEGSGDAEGSGDAEGSGDAGDAGDAGDVEDAAAREA
;
A
#
# COMPACT_ATOMS: atom_id res chain seq x y z
N MET A 1 -39.11 7.53 39.76
CA MET A 1 -39.13 6.61 38.58
C MET A 1 -38.22 7.20 37.53
N VAL A 2 -36.94 6.83 37.57
CA VAL A 2 -35.95 7.13 36.56
C VAL A 2 -35.51 5.77 36.04
N THR A 3 -35.82 5.45 34.79
CA THR A 3 -35.24 4.31 34.08
C THR A 3 -34.81 4.81 32.72
N GLU A 4 -33.51 5.07 32.63
CA GLU A 4 -32.81 5.37 31.39
C GLU A 4 -32.74 4.10 30.54
N GLY A 5 -33.24 4.20 29.32
CA GLY A 5 -33.04 3.18 28.29
C GLY A 5 -31.58 3.19 27.84
N VAL A 6 -30.81 2.22 28.31
CA VAL A 6 -29.47 1.90 27.80
C VAL A 6 -29.61 1.50 26.33
N LEU A 7 -29.25 2.44 25.44
CA LEU A 7 -29.07 2.18 24.01
C LEU A 7 -27.81 1.32 23.81
N SER A 8 -27.98 0.01 23.71
CA SER A 8 -26.94 -0.91 23.26
C SER A 8 -26.68 -0.72 21.75
N ARG A 9 -25.81 0.23 21.39
CA ARG A 9 -25.23 0.33 20.04
C ARG A 9 -24.03 -0.63 19.92
N SER A 10 -24.30 -1.92 19.78
CA SER A 10 -23.28 -2.88 19.32
C SER A 10 -23.23 -2.93 17.79
N GLY A 11 -22.87 -1.81 17.18
CA GLY A 11 -22.52 -1.75 15.75
C GLY A 11 -21.06 -2.10 15.54
N ARG A 12 -20.61 -3.31 15.91
CA ARG A 12 -19.26 -3.78 15.58
C ARG A 12 -19.25 -4.17 14.10
N GLY A 13 -19.12 -3.17 13.24
CA GLY A 13 -19.14 -3.33 11.78
C GLY A 13 -18.19 -4.44 11.35
N ARG A 14 -18.73 -5.52 10.78
CA ARG A 14 -17.94 -6.54 10.08
C ARG A 14 -17.20 -5.81 8.97
N ARG A 15 -15.89 -5.56 9.14
CA ARG A 15 -15.05 -5.21 7.99
C ARG A 15 -15.08 -6.45 7.08
N PRO A 16 -15.60 -6.36 5.84
CA PRO A 16 -15.72 -7.52 4.98
C PRO A 16 -14.33 -8.11 4.75
N VAL A 17 -14.25 -9.45 4.80
CA VAL A 17 -13.03 -10.26 4.57
C VAL A 17 -12.29 -9.83 3.29
N VAL A 18 -13.00 -9.19 2.35
CA VAL A 18 -12.51 -8.66 1.07
C VAL A 18 -11.55 -7.47 1.21
N GLN A 19 -11.74 -6.59 2.21
CA GLN A 19 -11.00 -5.32 2.30
C GLN A 19 -9.46 -5.49 2.48
N PRO A 20 -8.97 -6.44 3.30
CA PRO A 20 -7.54 -6.69 3.40
C PRO A 20 -6.91 -7.32 2.13
N TRP A 21 -7.68 -8.08 1.35
CA TRP A 21 -7.21 -8.64 0.07
C TRP A 21 -7.10 -7.56 -0.99
N LEU A 22 -8.09 -6.65 -1.07
CA LEU A 22 -8.02 -5.48 -1.96
C LEU A 22 -6.80 -4.61 -1.65
N THR A 23 -6.48 -4.42 -0.38
CA THR A 23 -5.29 -3.67 0.05
C THR A 23 -4.00 -4.36 -0.39
N LEU A 24 -3.94 -5.69 -0.27
CA LEU A 24 -2.80 -6.48 -0.76
C LEU A 24 -2.65 -6.36 -2.28
N LEU A 25 -3.74 -6.51 -3.03
CA LEU A 25 -3.72 -6.38 -4.49
C LEU A 25 -3.30 -4.98 -4.94
N ALA A 26 -3.83 -3.93 -4.30
CA ALA A 26 -3.42 -2.54 -4.58
C ALA A 26 -1.92 -2.34 -4.29
N ARG A 27 -1.43 -2.90 -3.19
CA ARG A 27 0.00 -2.86 -2.80
C ARG A 27 0.88 -3.56 -3.83
N LEU A 28 0.51 -4.77 -4.24
CA LEU A 28 1.26 -5.55 -5.23
C LEU A 28 1.20 -4.91 -6.62
N GLY A 29 0.05 -4.35 -7.01
CA GLY A 29 -0.09 -3.60 -8.26
C GLY A 29 0.82 -2.37 -8.32
N LEU A 30 0.79 -1.55 -7.26
CA LEU A 30 1.64 -0.37 -7.15
C LEU A 30 3.14 -0.73 -7.07
N ALA A 31 3.48 -1.80 -6.33
CA ALA A 31 4.85 -2.29 -6.26
C ALA A 31 5.34 -2.85 -7.59
N GLY A 32 4.50 -3.63 -8.28
CA GLY A 32 4.82 -4.24 -9.57
C GLY A 32 5.12 -3.18 -10.63
N VAL A 33 4.32 -2.13 -10.70
CA VAL A 33 4.57 -1.05 -11.67
C VAL A 33 5.82 -0.25 -11.34
N LEU A 34 6.02 0.15 -10.07
CA LEU A 34 7.22 0.88 -9.67
C LEU A 34 8.50 0.05 -9.90
N GLY A 35 8.45 -1.24 -9.56
CA GLY A 35 9.55 -2.16 -9.78
C GLY A 35 9.86 -2.33 -11.26
N PHE A 36 8.84 -2.58 -12.10
CA PHE A 36 9.02 -2.71 -13.53
C PHE A 36 9.56 -1.42 -14.16
N ALA A 37 9.01 -0.26 -13.80
CA ALA A 37 9.47 1.05 -14.25
C ALA A 37 10.95 1.28 -13.89
N GLY A 38 11.33 1.03 -12.64
CA GLY A 38 12.70 1.22 -12.18
C GLY A 38 13.68 0.26 -12.84
N ILE A 39 13.33 -1.03 -12.98
CA ILE A 39 14.16 -2.02 -13.67
C ILE A 39 14.35 -1.64 -15.14
N ALA A 40 13.28 -1.23 -15.83
CA ALA A 40 13.35 -0.82 -17.22
C ALA A 40 14.27 0.40 -17.40
N LYS A 41 14.27 1.35 -16.47
CA LYS A 41 15.19 2.50 -16.49
C LYS A 41 16.63 2.13 -16.12
N LEU A 42 16.84 1.16 -15.23
CA LEU A 42 18.19 0.66 -14.89
C LEU A 42 18.87 -0.08 -16.05
N ALA A 43 18.09 -0.70 -16.94
CA ALA A 43 18.64 -1.38 -18.12
C ALA A 43 19.34 -0.41 -19.08
N ALA A 44 18.92 0.87 -19.10
CA ALA A 44 19.52 1.91 -19.93
C ALA A 44 19.59 3.25 -19.18
N PRO A 45 20.53 3.42 -18.22
CA PRO A 45 20.58 4.59 -17.35
C PRO A 45 20.79 5.91 -18.10
N ALA A 46 21.49 5.87 -19.24
CA ALA A 46 21.67 7.04 -20.11
C ALA A 46 20.35 7.51 -20.73
N LEU A 47 19.40 6.60 -21.00
CA LEU A 47 18.06 6.97 -21.49
C LEU A 47 17.24 7.63 -20.38
N ALA A 48 17.36 7.15 -19.13
CA ALA A 48 16.68 7.79 -17.99
C ALA A 48 17.13 9.25 -17.80
N VAL A 49 18.44 9.53 -17.88
CA VAL A 49 18.96 10.91 -17.82
C VAL A 49 18.45 11.75 -18.99
N ARG A 50 18.41 11.20 -20.22
CA ARG A 50 17.87 11.89 -21.39
C ARG A 50 16.37 12.18 -21.27
N ALA A 51 15.61 11.24 -20.71
CA ALA A 51 14.19 11.42 -20.46
C ALA A 51 13.96 12.59 -19.49
N VAL A 52 14.69 12.65 -18.38
CA VAL A 52 14.60 13.78 -17.43
C VAL A 52 15.04 15.09 -18.10
N ALA A 53 16.11 15.06 -18.91
CA ALA A 53 16.60 16.24 -19.63
C ALA A 53 15.54 16.83 -20.57
N ALA A 54 14.77 15.97 -21.24
CA ALA A 54 13.76 16.37 -22.20
C ALA A 54 12.57 17.14 -21.60
N TYR A 55 12.39 17.09 -20.27
CA TYR A 55 11.40 17.94 -19.60
C TYR A 55 11.85 19.41 -19.50
N GLU A 56 13.14 19.72 -19.68
CA GLU A 56 13.69 21.07 -19.60
C GLU A 56 13.31 21.83 -18.30
N LEU A 57 13.15 21.09 -17.18
CA LEU A 57 12.75 21.65 -15.88
C LEU A 57 13.94 21.89 -14.94
N LEU A 58 15.05 21.17 -15.12
CA LEU A 58 16.20 21.16 -14.21
C LEU A 58 17.50 21.52 -14.94
N PRO A 59 18.49 22.12 -14.25
CA PRO A 59 19.84 22.30 -14.79
C PRO A 59 20.55 20.95 -14.96
N ALA A 60 21.53 20.90 -15.87
CA ALA A 60 22.21 19.66 -16.30
C ALA A 60 22.79 18.81 -15.15
N SER A 61 23.31 19.44 -14.10
CA SER A 61 23.83 18.74 -12.92
C SER A 61 22.75 17.97 -12.16
N LEU A 62 21.58 18.59 -11.96
CA LEU A 62 20.46 17.95 -11.28
C LEU A 62 19.74 16.93 -12.18
N THR A 63 19.67 17.17 -13.49
CA THR A 63 19.12 16.21 -14.46
C THR A 63 19.84 14.87 -14.38
N THR A 64 21.17 14.90 -14.32
CA THR A 64 21.99 13.69 -14.20
C THR A 64 21.74 12.98 -12.87
N PHE A 65 21.72 13.74 -11.77
CA PHE A 65 21.43 13.18 -10.45
C PHE A 65 20.05 12.53 -10.37
N VAL A 66 19.00 13.24 -10.80
CA VAL A 66 17.62 12.74 -10.78
C VAL A 66 17.45 11.53 -11.70
N GLY A 67 18.04 11.57 -12.90
CA GLY A 67 17.97 10.45 -13.85
C GLY A 67 18.53 9.13 -13.31
N TYR A 68 19.55 9.18 -12.44
CA TYR A 68 20.10 8.00 -11.78
C TYR A 68 19.42 7.67 -10.45
N ALA A 69 19.04 8.67 -9.66
CA ALA A 69 18.42 8.46 -8.35
C ALA A 69 17.00 7.92 -8.46
N LEU A 70 16.25 8.35 -9.47
CA LEU A 70 14.83 8.02 -9.60
C LEU A 70 14.57 6.52 -9.85
N PRO A 71 15.30 5.82 -10.74
CA PRO A 71 15.15 4.36 -10.90
C PRO A 71 15.44 3.58 -9.60
N ALA A 72 16.47 4.00 -8.86
CA ALA A 72 16.81 3.37 -7.57
C ALA A 72 15.71 3.59 -6.52
N LEU A 73 15.13 4.80 -6.48
CA LEU A 73 14.01 5.13 -5.61
C LEU A 73 12.76 4.29 -5.97
N GLU A 74 12.43 4.16 -7.25
CA GLU A 74 11.29 3.36 -7.72
C GLU A 74 11.41 1.90 -7.25
N ILE A 75 12.58 1.29 -7.39
CA ILE A 75 12.85 -0.10 -6.95
C ILE A 75 12.80 -0.21 -5.43
N ALA A 76 13.41 0.72 -4.70
CA ALA A 76 13.38 0.70 -3.24
C ALA A 76 11.94 0.77 -2.69
N LEU A 77 11.11 1.66 -3.23
CA LEU A 77 9.70 1.77 -2.86
C LEU A 77 8.93 0.49 -3.22
N ALA A 78 9.18 -0.10 -4.38
CA ALA A 78 8.57 -1.36 -4.78
C ALA A 78 8.90 -2.51 -3.80
N LEU A 79 10.17 -2.66 -3.42
CA LEU A 79 10.61 -3.68 -2.48
C LEU A 79 9.99 -3.48 -1.09
N LEU A 80 9.93 -2.23 -0.61
CA LEU A 80 9.29 -1.90 0.68
C LEU A 80 7.78 -2.19 0.66
N LEU A 81 7.10 -1.89 -0.44
CA LEU A 81 5.69 -2.24 -0.63
C LEU A 81 5.50 -3.76 -0.68
N VAL A 82 6.34 -4.52 -1.39
CA VAL A 82 6.26 -6.00 -1.39
C VAL A 82 6.46 -6.55 0.02
N ALA A 83 7.50 -6.09 0.72
CA ALA A 83 7.80 -6.49 2.10
C ALA A 83 6.69 -6.08 3.09
N GLY A 84 5.88 -5.08 2.73
CA GLY A 84 4.84 -4.56 3.60
C GLY A 84 5.41 -3.81 4.81
N LEU A 85 6.55 -3.12 4.61
CA LEU A 85 7.22 -2.32 5.63
C LEU A 85 6.98 -0.82 5.41
N ALA A 86 6.67 -0.11 6.49
CA ALA A 86 6.25 1.29 6.51
C ALA A 86 5.20 1.61 5.42
N THR A 87 4.25 0.70 5.18
CA THR A 87 3.36 0.69 4.01
C THR A 87 2.64 2.00 3.78
N ARG A 88 2.14 2.63 4.86
CA ARG A 88 1.49 3.94 4.76
C ARG A 88 2.45 5.04 4.31
N PHE A 89 3.66 5.09 4.88
CA PHE A 89 4.67 6.07 4.52
C PHE A 89 5.15 5.85 3.07
N VAL A 90 5.46 4.61 2.71
CA VAL A 90 5.91 4.24 1.37
C VAL A 90 4.83 4.56 0.33
N ALA A 91 3.55 4.29 0.62
CA ALA A 91 2.44 4.67 -0.25
C ALA A 91 2.29 6.19 -0.39
N ILE A 92 2.52 6.98 0.67
CA ILE A 92 2.54 8.45 0.57
C ILE A 92 3.67 8.89 -0.37
N VAL A 93 4.89 8.39 -0.16
CA VAL A 93 6.04 8.75 -0.99
C VAL A 93 5.82 8.35 -2.45
N SER A 94 5.32 7.14 -2.70
CA SER A 94 4.94 6.70 -4.05
C SER A 94 3.85 7.58 -4.68
N GLY A 95 2.84 7.98 -3.91
CA GLY A 95 1.81 8.90 -4.37
C GLY A 95 2.36 10.29 -4.72
N LEU A 96 3.24 10.84 -3.88
CA LEU A 96 3.93 12.10 -4.17
C LEU A 96 4.78 12.00 -5.44
N LEU A 97 5.47 10.88 -5.64
CA LEU A 97 6.21 10.62 -6.87
C LEU A 97 5.29 10.64 -8.10
N MET A 98 4.11 10.02 -8.03
CA MET A 98 3.12 10.07 -9.12
C MET A 98 2.63 11.50 -9.39
N VAL A 99 2.40 12.30 -8.34
CA VAL A 99 2.01 13.72 -8.50
C VAL A 99 3.11 14.51 -9.22
N VAL A 100 4.38 14.28 -8.86
CA VAL A 100 5.52 14.93 -9.54
C VAL A 100 5.59 14.54 -11.01
N PHE A 101 5.39 13.26 -11.35
CA PHE A 101 5.34 12.83 -12.75
C PHE A 101 4.19 13.46 -13.53
N ILE A 102 2.96 13.41 -12.99
CA ILE A 102 1.80 14.04 -13.61
C ILE A 102 2.04 15.53 -13.86
N ALA A 103 2.60 16.24 -12.88
CA ALA A 103 2.93 17.65 -13.01
C ALA A 103 4.00 17.89 -14.09
N GLY A 104 5.02 17.05 -14.17
CA GLY A 104 6.03 17.09 -15.22
C GLY A 104 5.44 16.88 -16.61
N ILE A 105 4.61 15.85 -16.79
CA ILE A 105 3.96 15.52 -18.05
C ILE A 105 3.00 16.63 -18.48
N ALA A 106 2.16 17.11 -17.56
CA ALA A 106 1.24 18.22 -17.81
C ALA A 106 1.99 19.51 -18.19
N SER A 107 3.12 19.78 -17.55
CA SER A 107 3.99 20.91 -17.88
C SER A 107 4.61 20.77 -19.27
N ALA A 108 5.12 19.60 -19.64
CA ALA A 108 5.64 19.34 -20.99
C ALA A 108 4.55 19.53 -22.06
N TRP A 109 3.34 19.03 -21.78
CA TRP A 109 2.21 19.17 -22.69
C TRP A 109 1.77 20.63 -22.85
N ALA A 110 1.68 21.39 -21.76
CA ALA A 110 1.31 22.81 -21.79
C ALA A 110 2.36 23.68 -22.54
N ARG A 111 3.63 23.28 -22.51
CA ARG A 111 4.73 23.94 -23.23
C ARG A 111 4.88 23.46 -24.68
N GLY A 112 4.10 22.48 -25.11
CA GLY A 112 4.17 21.93 -26.47
C GLY A 112 5.46 21.17 -26.77
N LEU A 113 6.13 20.63 -25.74
CA LEU A 113 7.29 19.76 -25.94
C LEU A 113 6.84 18.47 -26.63
N THR A 114 7.69 17.88 -27.46
CA THR A 114 7.42 16.60 -28.14
C THR A 114 8.35 15.52 -27.58
N ILE A 115 7.89 14.90 -26.50
CA ILE A 115 8.68 13.96 -25.70
C ILE A 115 7.93 12.66 -25.42
N ASP A 116 8.67 11.56 -25.35
CA ASP A 116 8.26 10.35 -24.67
C ASP A 116 8.54 10.53 -23.17
N CYS A 117 7.54 10.27 -22.34
CA CYS A 117 7.59 10.53 -20.91
C CYS A 117 8.57 9.59 -20.17
N GLY A 118 8.93 8.46 -20.79
CA GLY A 118 9.99 7.57 -20.33
C GLY A 118 9.66 6.73 -19.08
N CYS A 119 8.40 6.66 -18.66
CA CYS A 119 7.99 5.97 -17.43
C CYS A 119 8.38 4.47 -17.41
N PHE A 120 8.48 3.82 -18.58
CA PHE A 120 8.79 2.39 -18.73
C PHE A 120 10.05 2.08 -19.56
N GLY A 121 11.11 2.88 -19.41
CA GLY A 121 12.44 2.55 -19.99
C GLY A 121 12.73 3.11 -21.37
N GLY A 122 12.00 4.17 -21.77
CA GLY A 122 12.27 4.96 -22.97
C GLY A 122 12.56 6.42 -22.63
N GLY A 123 11.95 7.32 -23.39
CA GLY A 123 11.97 8.75 -23.14
C GLY A 123 12.96 9.56 -23.98
N GLY A 124 12.79 10.87 -23.93
CA GLY A 124 13.52 11.82 -24.78
C GLY A 124 12.61 12.43 -25.85
N THR A 125 13.21 13.15 -26.80
CA THR A 125 12.46 13.84 -27.86
C THR A 125 11.97 12.87 -28.93
N VAL A 126 10.70 12.97 -29.30
CA VAL A 126 10.02 12.13 -30.31
C VAL A 126 9.21 12.98 -31.28
N ALA A 127 8.66 12.37 -32.33
CA ALA A 127 7.74 13.09 -33.23
C ALA A 127 6.43 13.46 -32.53
N ALA A 128 5.79 14.55 -32.93
CA ALA A 128 4.55 15.02 -32.32
C ALA A 128 3.43 13.95 -32.34
N SER A 129 3.35 13.16 -33.40
CA SER A 129 2.39 12.06 -33.56
C SER A 129 2.61 10.88 -32.61
N GLU A 130 3.78 10.80 -31.98
CA GLU A 130 4.14 9.69 -31.08
C GLU A 130 3.93 10.06 -29.60
N THR A 131 3.55 11.31 -29.32
CA THR A 131 3.25 11.77 -27.95
C THR A 131 1.97 11.13 -27.41
N ARG A 132 1.98 10.75 -26.12
CA ARG A 132 0.86 10.03 -25.45
C ARG A 132 0.45 10.66 -24.12
N TYR A 133 0.53 11.98 -23.99
CA TYR A 133 0.32 12.67 -22.70
C TYR A 133 -0.97 12.29 -21.96
N PRO A 134 -2.16 12.24 -22.61
CA PRO A 134 -3.39 11.90 -21.90
C PRO A 134 -3.36 10.49 -21.31
N GLN A 135 -2.83 9.52 -22.04
CA GLN A 135 -2.74 8.13 -21.60
C GLN A 135 -1.75 7.99 -20.44
N GLU A 136 -0.59 8.66 -20.52
CA GLU A 136 0.42 8.66 -19.46
C GLU A 136 -0.13 9.29 -18.18
N ILE A 137 -0.83 10.43 -18.26
CA ILE A 137 -1.47 11.08 -17.10
C ILE A 137 -2.57 10.19 -16.51
N LEU A 138 -3.43 9.60 -17.35
CA LEU A 138 -4.52 8.73 -16.86
C LEU A 138 -3.98 7.51 -16.13
N ARG A 139 -2.91 6.91 -16.65
CA ARG A 139 -2.22 5.79 -16.02
C ARG A 139 -1.66 6.19 -14.66
N ASP A 140 -0.94 7.31 -14.59
CA ASP A 140 -0.33 7.78 -13.34
C ASP A 140 -1.39 8.19 -12.31
N LEU A 141 -2.54 8.72 -12.74
CA LEU A 141 -3.71 8.94 -11.88
C LEU A 141 -4.27 7.62 -11.30
N GLY A 142 -4.27 6.55 -12.09
CA GLY A 142 -4.63 5.21 -11.63
C GLY A 142 -3.70 4.73 -10.51
N TYR A 143 -2.39 4.90 -10.67
CA TYR A 143 -1.41 4.55 -9.64
C TYR A 143 -1.50 5.44 -8.41
N LEU A 144 -1.77 6.74 -8.59
CA LEU A 144 -2.03 7.67 -7.50
C LEU A 144 -3.29 7.25 -6.70
N ALA A 145 -4.34 6.78 -7.37
CA ALA A 145 -5.53 6.27 -6.70
C ALA A 145 -5.24 5.01 -5.89
N LEU A 146 -4.40 4.08 -6.40
CA LEU A 146 -3.93 2.92 -5.63
C LEU A 146 -3.14 3.34 -4.40
N ALA A 147 -2.23 4.31 -4.55
CA ALA A 147 -1.47 4.86 -3.43
C ALA A 147 -2.39 5.47 -2.37
N ALA A 148 -3.35 6.32 -2.78
CA ALA A 148 -4.33 6.92 -1.88
C ALA A 148 -5.19 5.86 -1.17
N PHE A 149 -5.61 4.80 -1.88
CA PHE A 149 -6.33 3.68 -1.28
C PHE A 149 -5.53 3.00 -0.17
N ILE A 150 -4.25 2.73 -0.39
CA ILE A 150 -3.36 2.12 0.62
C ILE A 150 -3.19 3.06 1.83
N VAL A 151 -3.10 4.38 1.60
CA VAL A 151 -2.94 5.37 2.69
C VAL A 151 -4.19 5.47 3.57
N ILE A 152 -5.39 5.42 2.99
CA ILE A 152 -6.66 5.51 3.72
C ILE A 152 -6.99 4.17 4.41
N TRP A 153 -6.68 3.04 3.76
CA TRP A 153 -6.95 1.70 4.26
C TRP A 153 -5.66 0.86 4.41
N PRO A 154 -4.77 1.23 5.35
CA PRO A 154 -3.47 0.57 5.49
C PRO A 154 -3.52 -0.89 5.97
N ARG A 155 -4.66 -1.35 6.50
CA ARG A 155 -4.82 -2.69 7.09
C ARG A 155 -4.92 -3.77 5.99
N GLY A 156 -3.78 -4.11 5.40
CA GLY A 156 -3.61 -5.28 4.52
C GLY A 156 -3.15 -6.51 5.28
N ARG A 157 -3.37 -7.70 4.71
CA ARG A 157 -2.78 -8.95 5.21
C ARG A 157 -1.27 -8.94 4.86
N PHE A 158 -0.40 -9.49 5.73
CA PHE A 158 1.06 -9.56 5.51
C PHE A 158 1.79 -8.21 5.41
N ALA A 159 1.43 -7.23 6.24
CA ALA A 159 2.29 -6.06 6.45
C ALA A 159 3.19 -6.34 7.67
N LEU A 160 4.52 -6.27 7.51
CA LEU A 160 5.45 -6.32 8.65
C LEU A 160 5.18 -5.19 9.65
N ASP A 161 4.50 -4.13 9.22
CA ASP A 161 4.00 -3.07 10.09
C ASP A 161 3.10 -3.58 11.23
N SER A 162 2.34 -4.67 11.02
CA SER A 162 1.52 -5.25 12.09
C SER A 162 2.34 -6.05 13.10
N THR A 163 3.46 -6.64 12.67
CA THR A 163 4.36 -7.39 13.55
C THR A 163 5.35 -6.47 14.28
N LEU A 164 5.73 -5.34 13.68
CA LEU A 164 6.62 -4.34 14.29
C LEU A 164 5.89 -3.26 15.12
N GLY A 165 4.56 -3.31 15.23
CA GLY A 165 3.80 -2.33 16.05
C GLY A 165 3.79 -0.90 15.50
N LEU A 166 4.19 -0.69 14.24
CA LEU A 166 4.21 0.64 13.59
C LEU A 166 2.80 1.22 13.37
N TYR A 167 1.75 0.40 13.54
CA TYR A 167 0.34 0.80 13.55
C TYR A 167 -0.23 1.05 14.95
N SER A 168 0.62 1.34 15.95
CA SER A 168 0.16 1.71 17.29
C SER A 168 -0.86 2.86 17.19
N ALA A 169 -2.05 2.62 17.76
CA ALA A 169 -3.15 3.57 17.80
C ALA A 169 -2.70 4.91 18.41
N PRO A 170 -3.41 6.01 18.14
CA PRO A 170 -3.18 7.26 18.87
C PRO A 170 -3.12 6.96 20.36
N VAL A 171 -2.02 7.35 21.00
CA VAL A 171 -1.82 7.29 22.45
C VAL A 171 -3.09 7.83 23.11
N ALA A 172 -3.82 6.97 23.83
CA ALA A 172 -4.83 7.43 24.75
C ALA A 172 -4.13 8.40 25.71
N GLY A 173 -4.66 9.63 25.81
CA GLY A 173 -4.17 10.62 26.75
C GLY A 173 -4.16 10.06 28.19
N PRO A 174 -3.41 10.68 29.10
CA PRO A 174 -3.07 10.15 30.43
C PRO A 174 -4.24 10.07 31.44
N ASP A 175 -5.49 9.88 30.98
CA ASP A 175 -6.68 10.03 31.82
C ASP A 175 -7.22 8.69 32.36
N GLU A 176 -6.60 7.55 32.02
CA GLU A 176 -6.92 6.22 32.61
C GLU A 176 -5.78 5.64 33.45
N ALA A 177 -4.90 6.49 33.96
CA ALA A 177 -4.00 6.15 35.06
C ALA A 177 -4.74 6.31 36.40
N GLY A 178 -5.70 5.42 36.65
CA GLY A 178 -6.48 5.47 37.88
C GLY A 178 -7.40 4.27 38.00
N THR A 179 -6.83 3.10 38.35
CA THR A 179 -7.29 2.18 39.40
C THR A 179 -6.53 0.86 39.22
N ALA A 180 -5.25 0.85 39.61
CA ALA A 180 -4.50 -0.38 39.84
C ALA A 180 -3.58 -0.15 41.03
N ALA A 181 -4.05 -0.59 42.20
CA ALA A 181 -3.29 -1.06 43.36
C ALA A 181 -4.15 -0.89 44.61
N GLU A 182 -4.66 -1.98 45.16
CA GLU A 182 -4.49 -2.30 46.59
C GLU A 182 -4.43 -3.82 46.74
N ASP A 183 -3.31 -4.27 47.31
CA ASP A 183 -2.90 -5.63 47.60
C ASP A 183 -3.63 -6.20 48.84
N GLY A 184 -3.70 -7.53 48.97
CA GLY A 184 -4.23 -8.14 50.20
C GLY A 184 -4.25 -9.67 50.22
N GLU A 185 -3.15 -10.25 50.71
CA GLU A 185 -2.92 -11.63 51.14
C GLU A 185 -4.06 -12.27 51.98
N GLY A 186 -4.25 -13.60 51.90
CA GLY A 186 -4.98 -14.34 52.95
C GLY A 186 -5.54 -15.73 52.60
N SER A 187 -4.73 -16.77 52.83
CA SER A 187 -5.05 -18.08 53.41
C SER A 187 -6.43 -18.74 53.26
N GLY A 188 -6.42 -20.04 52.92
CA GLY A 188 -7.10 -21.05 53.74
C GLY A 188 -8.33 -21.73 53.16
N ASP A 189 -8.17 -23.04 52.98
CA ASP A 189 -9.16 -24.10 53.16
C ASP A 189 -9.99 -24.62 51.98
N ALA A 190 -10.12 -25.94 52.07
CA ALA A 190 -10.48 -26.92 51.07
C ALA A 190 -11.98 -27.22 51.04
N GLU A 191 -12.35 -27.98 50.00
CA GLU A 191 -13.49 -28.90 49.80
C GLU A 191 -14.09 -28.63 48.40
N GLY A 192 -14.15 -29.56 47.44
CA GLY A 192 -14.10 -31.01 47.51
C GLY A 192 -15.41 -31.60 46.98
N SER A 193 -15.49 -31.86 45.66
CA SER A 193 -16.34 -32.84 44.95
C SER A 193 -16.40 -32.41 43.48
N GLY A 194 -15.86 -33.16 42.51
CA GLY A 194 -16.43 -34.42 41.99
C GLY A 194 -17.63 -34.07 41.08
N ASP A 195 -17.70 -34.36 39.77
CA ASP A 195 -17.16 -35.44 38.94
C ASP A 195 -17.12 -34.91 37.47
N ALA A 196 -16.11 -35.23 36.64
CA ALA A 196 -16.06 -36.39 35.73
C ALA A 196 -17.29 -36.43 34.77
N GLU A 197 -17.22 -36.58 33.45
CA GLU A 197 -16.27 -37.18 32.50
C GLU A 197 -16.50 -36.50 31.14
N GLY A 198 -15.49 -36.38 30.27
CA GLY A 198 -15.35 -37.28 29.13
C GLY A 198 -16.09 -36.73 27.90
N SER A 199 -15.49 -36.51 26.74
CA SER A 199 -14.60 -37.40 26.03
C SER A 199 -14.32 -36.79 24.66
N GLY A 200 -13.09 -36.99 24.14
CA GLY A 200 -12.71 -37.14 22.72
C GLY A 200 -13.05 -36.01 21.74
N ASP A 201 -12.36 -35.82 20.63
CA ASP A 201 -11.27 -36.56 19.99
C ASP A 201 -10.84 -35.71 18.77
N ALA A 202 -9.58 -35.90 18.34
CA ALA A 202 -9.01 -35.66 17.00
C ALA A 202 -9.23 -34.30 16.29
N GLY A 203 -8.18 -33.63 15.79
CA GLY A 203 -7.32 -34.10 14.69
C GLY A 203 -7.89 -33.52 13.37
N ASP A 204 -7.33 -32.43 12.86
CA ASP A 204 -6.26 -32.36 11.84
C ASP A 204 -6.71 -32.69 10.40
N ALA A 205 -6.18 -31.89 9.46
CA ALA A 205 -6.24 -31.96 7.99
C ALA A 205 -7.65 -31.79 7.34
N GLY A 206 -7.88 -31.02 6.27
CA GLY A 206 -7.00 -30.59 5.18
C GLY A 206 -7.48 -31.25 3.88
N ASP A 207 -8.14 -30.50 2.98
CA ASP A 207 -8.28 -30.75 1.51
C ASP A 207 -9.11 -29.57 0.93
N ALA A 208 -8.64 -28.70 0.03
CA ALA A 208 -8.35 -28.85 -1.41
C ALA A 208 -9.61 -28.94 -2.31
N GLY A 209 -9.57 -28.19 -3.42
CA GLY A 209 -10.47 -28.28 -4.58
C GLY A 209 -11.92 -27.84 -4.31
N ASP A 210 -12.67 -27.19 -5.19
CA ASP A 210 -12.51 -26.98 -6.62
C ASP A 210 -13.20 -25.68 -7.04
N VAL A 211 -12.62 -25.10 -8.08
CA VAL A 211 -13.08 -23.93 -8.81
C VAL A 211 -14.04 -24.43 -9.88
N GLU A 212 -15.33 -24.12 -9.76
CA GLU A 212 -16.30 -24.28 -10.84
C GLU A 212 -16.55 -22.93 -11.54
N ASP A 213 -16.06 -22.88 -12.79
CA ASP A 213 -16.72 -22.42 -14.00
C ASP A 213 -17.55 -21.12 -13.98
N ALA A 214 -16.99 -20.08 -14.62
CA ALA A 214 -17.76 -19.11 -15.40
C ALA A 214 -16.84 -18.33 -16.36
N ALA A 215 -16.39 -18.98 -17.43
CA ALA A 215 -15.85 -18.28 -18.60
C ALA A 215 -16.30 -18.95 -19.89
N ALA A 216 -16.62 -18.11 -20.87
CA ALA A 216 -16.78 -18.41 -22.30
C ALA A 216 -18.13 -18.99 -22.78
N ARG A 217 -19.11 -18.10 -23.01
CA ARG A 217 -20.03 -18.17 -24.17
C ARG A 217 -20.50 -16.77 -24.61
N GLU A 218 -19.64 -16.01 -25.29
CA GLU A 218 -20.05 -15.04 -26.32
C GLU A 218 -18.99 -15.05 -27.43
N ALA A 219 -19.26 -15.87 -28.45
CA ALA A 219 -18.71 -15.82 -29.79
C ALA A 219 -19.69 -16.55 -30.72
#